data_AF-A0A1E7IWK7-F1
#
_entry.id   AF-A0A1E7IWK7-F1
#
_cell.length_a   1.000
_cell.length_b   1.000
_cell.length_c   1.000
_cell.angle_alpha   90.00
_cell.angle_beta   90.00
_cell.angle_gamma   90.00
#
_symmetry.space_group_name_H-M   'P 1'
#
loop_
_entity.id
_entity.type
_entity.pdbx_description
1 polymer ?
#
loop_
_entity_poly.entity_id
_entity_poly.type
_entity_poly.pdbx_seq_one_letter_code
_entity_poly.pdbx_strand_id
1 'polypeptide(L)'
;MERVRVEDRLGLGSHGGFTLIETLVAIAILSISLTVIFQLFSGGLKSSRLSDEYTRGIFHSREKMEEILLAEELTDGVTEGEFEDGFRWRAEILRLEPEEEVEARLPFDTISINLDIEWDAGRSTKHFEISTIKIAEKLKNSGFE
;
A
#
# COMPACT_ATOMS: atom_id res chain seq x y z
N MET A 1 77.17 -44.70 40.91
CA MET A 1 77.07 -44.18 39.52
C MET A 1 75.82 -44.82 38.92
N GLU A 2 74.82 -44.14 38.39
CA GLU A 2 74.74 -42.79 37.84
C GLU A 2 73.24 -42.50 37.56
N ARG A 3 72.78 -41.30 37.95
CA ARG A 3 71.66 -40.46 37.42
C ARG A 3 70.27 -41.14 37.19
N VAL A 4 69.24 -40.77 37.95
CA VAL A 4 68.34 -39.61 37.68
C VAL A 4 67.64 -39.68 36.32
N ARG A 5 66.30 -39.83 36.31
CA ARG A 5 65.39 -38.87 35.66
C ARG A 5 63.95 -39.06 36.14
N VAL A 6 63.45 -38.00 36.78
CA VAL A 6 62.05 -37.68 36.98
C VAL A 6 61.50 -37.22 35.63
N GLU A 7 60.38 -37.77 35.17
CA GLU A 7 59.52 -37.07 34.22
C GLU A 7 58.08 -37.09 34.77
N ASP A 8 57.63 -35.87 35.01
CA ASP A 8 56.35 -35.44 35.53
C ASP A 8 55.16 -36.16 34.91
N ARG A 9 54.29 -36.70 35.76
CA ARG A 9 52.91 -36.99 35.36
C ARG A 9 52.09 -35.69 35.42
N LEU A 10 52.38 -34.72 34.56
CA LEU A 10 51.48 -33.58 34.33
C LEU A 10 50.54 -33.89 33.17
N GLY A 11 49.76 -34.95 33.35
CA GLY A 11 48.54 -35.19 32.60
C GLY A 11 47.34 -34.66 33.38
N LEU A 12 47.33 -33.37 33.75
CA LEU A 12 46.09 -32.71 34.18
C LEU A 12 45.36 -32.23 32.93
N GLY A 13 44.90 -33.19 32.13
CA GLY A 13 43.84 -32.94 31.16
C GLY A 13 42.58 -32.65 31.95
N SER A 14 42.32 -31.36 32.22
CA SER A 14 41.02 -30.94 32.71
C SER A 14 40.00 -31.26 31.62
N HIS A 15 39.29 -32.37 31.80
CA HIS A 15 38.14 -32.74 30.99
C HIS A 15 37.03 -31.72 31.27
N GLY A 16 37.08 -30.58 30.58
CA GLY A 16 36.01 -29.59 30.55
C GLY A 16 34.81 -30.19 29.81
N GLY A 17 33.93 -30.87 30.55
CA GLY A 17 32.64 -31.29 30.03
C GLY A 17 31.76 -30.08 29.75
N PHE A 18 31.13 -30.04 28.57
CA PHE A 18 30.07 -29.08 28.25
C PHE A 18 28.97 -29.17 29.31
N THR A 19 28.53 -28.03 29.81
CA THR A 19 27.47 -28.02 30.83
C THR A 19 26.11 -28.26 30.16
N LEU A 20 25.22 -29.06 30.77
CA LEU A 20 23.84 -29.22 30.27
C LEU A 20 23.11 -27.88 30.12
N ILE A 21 23.42 -26.93 31.00
CA ILE A 21 22.85 -25.58 30.95
C ILE A 21 23.29 -24.81 29.69
N GLU A 22 24.49 -25.05 29.18
CA GLU A 22 25.00 -24.39 27.97
C GLU A 22 24.25 -24.81 26.72
N THR A 23 23.99 -26.11 26.54
CA THR A 23 23.15 -26.61 25.44
C THR A 23 21.72 -26.09 25.57
N LEU A 24 21.18 -26.04 26.78
CA LEU A 24 19.84 -25.50 27.04
C LEU A 24 19.76 -24.01 26.66
N VAL A 25 20.73 -23.21 27.10
CA VAL A 25 20.82 -21.78 26.77
C VAL A 25 20.99 -21.57 25.28
N ALA A 26 21.82 -22.37 24.59
CA ALA A 26 21.99 -22.29 23.15
C ALA A 26 20.68 -22.56 22.39
N ILE A 27 19.93 -23.59 22.78
CA ILE A 27 18.62 -23.91 22.18
C ILE A 27 17.59 -22.81 22.49
N ALA A 28 17.62 -22.25 23.70
CA ALA A 28 16.73 -21.15 24.09
C ALA A 28 16.99 -19.91 23.23
N ILE A 29 18.25 -19.51 23.05
CA ILE A 29 18.64 -18.39 22.18
C ILE A 29 18.23 -18.70 20.74
N LEU A 30 18.54 -19.89 20.22
CA LEU A 30 18.17 -20.30 18.86
C LEU A 30 16.65 -20.20 18.62
N SER A 31 15.85 -20.65 19.58
CA SER A 31 14.39 -20.63 19.48
C SER A 31 13.84 -19.20 19.44
N ILE A 32 14.39 -18.31 20.26
CA ILE A 32 14.02 -16.88 20.26
C ILE A 32 14.44 -16.23 18.94
N SER A 33 15.67 -16.46 18.49
CA SER A 33 16.18 -15.92 17.22
C SER A 33 15.31 -16.37 16.04
N LEU A 34 14.97 -17.66 15.96
CA LEU A 34 14.13 -18.19 14.90
C LEU A 34 12.71 -17.59 14.92
N THR A 35 12.15 -17.40 16.11
CA THR A 35 10.84 -16.75 16.29
C THR A 35 10.86 -15.32 15.76
N VAL A 36 11.90 -14.53 16.10
CA VAL A 36 12.06 -13.16 15.60
C VAL A 36 12.21 -13.14 14.07
N ILE A 37 13.00 -14.05 13.51
CA ILE A 37 13.17 -14.18 12.05
C ILE A 37 11.81 -14.43 11.37
N PHE A 38 11.01 -15.39 11.87
CA PHE A 38 9.70 -15.66 11.30
C PHE A 38 8.72 -14.49 11.42
N GLN A 39 8.77 -13.74 12.53
CA GLN A 39 7.97 -12.53 12.69
C GLN A 39 8.36 -11.45 11.67
N LEU A 40 9.65 -11.24 11.42
CA LEU A 40 10.14 -10.30 10.42
C LEU A 40 9.71 -10.70 9.00
N PHE A 41 9.85 -11.98 8.63
CA PHE A 41 9.36 -12.48 7.34
C PHE A 41 7.85 -12.30 7.19
N SER A 42 7.09 -12.64 8.23
CA SER A 42 5.63 -12.47 8.23
C SER A 42 5.23 -11.00 8.09
N GLY A 43 5.95 -10.09 8.75
CA GLY A 43 5.76 -8.64 8.60
C GLY A 43 6.08 -8.15 7.19
N GLY A 44 7.20 -8.60 6.61
CA GLY A 44 7.62 -8.25 5.25
C GLY A 44 6.61 -8.70 4.19
N LEU A 45 6.10 -9.94 4.28
CA LEU A 45 5.07 -10.45 3.37
C LEU A 45 3.77 -9.65 3.46
N LYS A 46 3.32 -9.29 4.68
CA LYS A 46 2.14 -8.44 4.86
C LYS A 46 2.34 -7.05 4.27
N SER A 47 3.51 -6.45 4.48
CA SER A 47 3.85 -5.14 3.91
C SER A 47 3.88 -5.20 2.39
N SER A 48 4.47 -6.25 1.80
CA SER A 48 4.52 -6.42 0.35
C SER A 48 3.12 -6.56 -0.25
N ARG A 49 2.25 -7.33 0.40
CA ARG A 49 0.86 -7.50 -0.04
C ARG A 49 0.09 -6.17 0.01
N LEU A 50 0.25 -5.41 1.08
CA LEU A 50 -0.39 -4.11 1.20
C LEU A 50 0.08 -3.14 0.09
N SER A 51 1.38 -3.12 -0.21
CA SER A 51 1.92 -2.29 -1.30
C SER A 51 1.37 -2.68 -2.67
N ASP A 52 1.17 -3.98 -2.92
CA ASP A 52 0.56 -4.49 -4.15
C ASP A 52 -0.91 -4.08 -4.26
N GLU A 53 -1.68 -4.23 -3.18
CA GLU A 53 -3.09 -3.79 -3.11
C GLU A 53 -3.23 -2.29 -3.38
N TYR A 54 -2.35 -1.44 -2.82
CA TYR A 54 -2.34 0.00 -3.10
C TYR A 54 -2.00 0.31 -4.57
N THR A 55 -1.03 -0.40 -5.15
CA THR A 55 -0.63 -0.19 -6.54
C THR A 55 -1.78 -0.55 -7.49
N ARG A 56 -2.51 -1.63 -7.20
CA ARG A 56 -3.72 -2.02 -7.92
C ARG A 56 -4.83 -0.98 -7.77
N GLY A 57 -5.07 -0.48 -6.57
CA GLY A 57 -6.01 0.62 -6.32
C GLY A 57 -5.70 1.85 -7.19
N ILE A 58 -4.43 2.27 -7.23
CA ILE A 58 -3.99 3.40 -8.08
C ILE A 58 -4.22 3.10 -9.57
N PHE A 59 -3.90 1.88 -10.02
CA PHE A 59 -4.11 1.51 -11.41
C PHE A 59 -5.59 1.57 -11.80
N HIS A 60 -6.47 1.01 -10.96
CA HIS A 60 -7.92 1.11 -11.11
C HIS A 60 -8.42 2.54 -11.13
N SER A 61 -7.91 3.41 -10.24
CA SER A 61 -8.24 4.84 -10.26
C SER A 61 -7.89 5.48 -11.59
N ARG A 62 -6.69 5.19 -12.12
CA ARG A 62 -6.24 5.75 -13.39
C ARG A 62 -7.08 5.25 -14.56
N GLU A 63 -7.34 3.94 -14.62
CA GLU A 63 -8.16 3.33 -15.66
C GLU A 63 -9.58 3.90 -15.68
N LYS A 64 -10.25 3.93 -14.51
CA LYS A 64 -11.61 4.48 -14.41
C LYS A 64 -11.64 5.99 -14.66
N MET A 65 -10.63 6.74 -14.23
CA MET A 65 -10.54 8.16 -14.53
C MET A 65 -10.38 8.40 -16.04
N GLU A 66 -9.52 7.63 -16.71
CA GLU A 66 -9.35 7.72 -18.16
C GLU A 66 -10.65 7.35 -18.91
N GLU A 67 -11.37 6.32 -18.47
CA GLU A 67 -12.70 5.95 -18.99
C GLU A 67 -13.71 7.11 -18.86
N ILE A 68 -13.81 7.74 -17.67
CA ILE A 68 -14.70 8.88 -17.45
C ILE A 68 -14.30 10.05 -18.34
N LEU A 69 -13.01 10.39 -18.43
CA LEU A 69 -12.52 11.52 -19.21
C LEU A 69 -12.78 11.38 -20.71
N LEU A 70 -12.79 10.14 -21.22
CA LEU A 70 -13.07 9.79 -22.61
C LEU A 70 -14.57 9.81 -22.98
N ALA A 71 -15.47 9.87 -22.00
CA ALA A 71 -16.90 10.01 -22.27
C ALA A 71 -17.19 11.30 -23.06
N GLU A 72 -18.01 11.19 -24.10
CA GLU A 72 -18.41 12.34 -24.95
C GLU A 72 -19.14 13.41 -24.14
N GLU A 73 -20.02 12.99 -23.23
CA GLU A 73 -20.78 13.87 -22.35
C GLU A 73 -20.63 13.42 -20.90
N LEU A 74 -20.12 14.32 -20.06
CA LEU A 74 -20.05 14.11 -18.62
C LEU A 74 -21.38 14.55 -18.01
N THR A 75 -22.09 13.60 -17.42
CA THR A 75 -23.33 13.86 -16.69
C THR A 75 -22.98 14.21 -15.24
N ASP A 76 -23.47 15.36 -14.76
CA ASP A 76 -23.31 15.75 -13.37
C ASP A 76 -23.98 14.73 -12.43
N GLY A 77 -23.34 14.47 -11.29
CA GLY A 77 -23.86 13.58 -10.25
C GLY A 77 -22.84 12.53 -9.79
N VAL A 78 -23.36 11.53 -9.09
CA VAL A 78 -22.56 10.45 -8.50
C VAL A 78 -22.83 9.16 -9.26
N THR A 79 -21.76 8.47 -9.63
CA THR A 79 -21.79 7.12 -10.20
C THR A 79 -20.92 6.21 -9.34
N GLU A 80 -21.29 4.94 -9.25
CA GLU A 80 -20.59 3.95 -8.44
C GLU A 80 -20.61 2.57 -9.11
N GLY A 81 -19.69 1.72 -8.69
CA GLY A 81 -19.62 0.35 -9.16
C GLY A 81 -18.52 -0.46 -8.50
N GLU A 82 -18.30 -1.66 -9.02
CA GLU A 82 -17.32 -2.62 -8.51
C GLU A 82 -16.52 -3.20 -9.67
N PHE A 83 -15.23 -3.40 -9.45
CA PHE A 83 -14.33 -4.15 -10.33
C PHE A 83 -14.40 -5.64 -10.01
N GLU A 84 -14.07 -6.50 -10.97
CA GLU A 84 -14.15 -7.96 -10.82
C GLU A 84 -13.29 -8.52 -9.67
N ASP A 85 -12.31 -7.76 -9.21
CA ASP A 85 -11.34 -8.15 -8.19
C ASP A 85 -11.65 -7.61 -6.79
N GLY A 86 -12.87 -7.09 -6.58
CA GLY A 86 -13.42 -6.69 -5.28
C GLY A 86 -13.11 -5.24 -4.87
N PHE A 87 -12.54 -4.44 -5.78
CA PHE A 87 -12.40 -3.00 -5.58
C PHE A 87 -13.72 -2.32 -5.93
N ARG A 88 -14.17 -1.39 -5.09
CA ARG A 88 -15.34 -0.55 -5.33
C ARG A 88 -14.89 0.83 -5.74
N TRP A 89 -15.66 1.50 -6.57
CA TRP A 89 -15.38 2.86 -7.00
C TRP A 89 -16.60 3.75 -6.88
N ARG A 90 -16.36 5.02 -6.61
CA ARG A 90 -17.36 6.08 -6.58
C ARG A 90 -16.80 7.32 -7.24
N ALA A 91 -17.45 7.79 -8.29
CA ALA A 91 -17.10 9.00 -9.01
C ALA A 91 -18.17 10.07 -8.80
N GLU A 92 -17.75 11.29 -8.48
CA GLU A 92 -18.60 12.47 -8.36
C GLU A 92 -18.16 13.51 -9.39
N ILE A 93 -19.10 13.90 -10.25
CA ILE A 93 -18.91 14.87 -11.33
C ILE A 93 -19.73 16.12 -11.00
N LEU A 94 -19.06 17.26 -10.93
CA LEU A 94 -19.67 18.55 -10.57
C LEU A 94 -19.21 19.62 -11.56
N ARG A 95 -20.15 20.26 -12.25
CA ARG A 95 -19.87 21.50 -12.98
C ARG A 95 -19.62 22.63 -11.98
N LEU A 96 -18.48 23.30 -12.14
CA LEU A 96 -18.11 24.45 -11.33
C LEU A 96 -18.65 25.72 -12.00
N GLU A 97 -19.53 26.41 -11.29
CA GLU A 97 -20.02 27.74 -11.66
C GLU A 97 -18.99 28.78 -11.20
N PRO A 98 -18.32 29.50 -12.12
CA PRO A 98 -17.43 30.60 -11.74
C PRO A 98 -18.25 31.78 -11.19
N GLU A 99 -17.64 32.61 -10.34
CA GLU A 99 -18.26 33.85 -9.86
C GLU A 99 -18.72 34.73 -11.05
N GLU A 100 -19.86 35.44 -10.93
CA GLU A 100 -20.51 36.15 -12.05
C GLU A 100 -19.58 37.11 -12.83
N GLU A 101 -18.65 37.81 -12.14
CA GLU A 101 -17.64 38.68 -12.77
C GLU A 101 -16.59 37.91 -13.60
N VAL A 102 -16.31 36.67 -13.23
CA VAL A 102 -15.36 35.77 -13.88
C VAL A 102 -16.03 34.96 -14.99
N GLU A 103 -17.29 34.54 -14.78
CA GLU A 103 -18.10 33.81 -15.75
C GLU A 103 -18.26 34.55 -17.08
N ALA A 104 -18.47 35.88 -17.01
CA ALA A 104 -18.59 36.73 -18.20
C ALA A 104 -17.31 36.78 -19.05
N ARG A 105 -16.16 36.39 -18.48
CA ARG A 105 -14.83 36.46 -19.11
C ARG A 105 -14.30 35.11 -19.54
N LEU A 106 -14.85 34.00 -19.06
CA LEU A 106 -14.39 32.65 -19.39
C LEU A 106 -15.10 32.12 -20.63
N PRO A 107 -14.36 31.71 -21.68
CA PRO A 107 -14.94 31.11 -22.88
C PRO A 107 -15.26 29.61 -22.72
N PHE A 108 -15.13 29.05 -21.52
CA PHE A 108 -15.26 27.64 -21.23
C PHE A 108 -15.88 27.41 -19.84
N ASP A 109 -16.50 26.24 -19.67
CA ASP A 109 -16.95 25.75 -18.37
C ASP A 109 -15.90 24.83 -17.77
N THR A 110 -15.97 24.63 -16.45
CA THR A 110 -15.05 23.76 -15.72
C THR A 110 -15.83 22.67 -15.02
N ILE A 111 -15.37 21.43 -15.11
CA ILE A 111 -15.99 20.27 -14.48
C ILE A 111 -14.97 19.63 -13.55
N SER A 112 -15.33 19.49 -12.28
CA SER A 112 -14.57 18.75 -11.28
C SER A 112 -15.01 17.29 -11.29
N ILE A 113 -14.05 16.37 -11.24
CA ILE A 113 -14.30 14.94 -11.19
C ILE A 113 -13.49 14.39 -10.00
N ASN A 114 -14.17 13.88 -8.99
CA ASN A 114 -13.56 13.22 -7.83
C ASN A 114 -13.83 11.72 -7.92
N LEU A 115 -12.78 10.90 -7.84
CA LEU A 115 -12.88 9.45 -7.91
C LEU A 115 -12.25 8.84 -6.65
N ASP A 116 -13.06 8.11 -5.90
CA ASP A 116 -12.63 7.32 -4.73
C ASP A 116 -12.68 5.84 -5.09
N ILE A 117 -11.59 5.12 -4.81
CA ILE A 117 -11.47 3.67 -4.94
C ILE A 117 -11.34 3.07 -3.55
N GLU A 118 -12.19 2.13 -3.21
CA GLU A 118 -12.28 1.48 -1.91
C GLU A 118 -12.05 -0.05 -2.01
N TRP A 119 -11.31 -0.64 -1.08
CA TRP A 119 -11.13 -2.09 -0.99
C TRP A 119 -10.88 -2.57 0.45
N ASP A 120 -11.13 -3.86 0.69
CA ASP A 120 -10.92 -4.47 2.00
C ASP A 120 -9.49 -5.00 2.17
N ALA A 121 -8.70 -4.34 3.03
CA ALA A 121 -7.33 -4.75 3.36
C ALA A 121 -7.29 -5.55 4.68
N GLY A 122 -7.97 -6.70 4.69
CA GLY A 122 -8.01 -7.64 5.81
C GLY A 122 -8.90 -7.18 6.98
N ARG A 123 -8.40 -6.29 7.86
CA ARG A 123 -9.16 -5.82 9.05
C ARG A 123 -9.66 -4.38 8.92
N SER A 124 -9.21 -3.66 7.90
CA SER A 124 -9.62 -2.29 7.64
C SER A 124 -9.93 -2.15 6.18
N THR A 125 -10.97 -1.40 5.88
CA THR A 125 -11.21 -0.89 4.53
C THR A 125 -10.21 0.24 4.26
N LYS A 126 -9.64 0.23 3.06
CA LYS A 126 -8.72 1.24 2.55
C LYS A 126 -9.39 1.93 1.38
N HIS A 127 -8.98 3.17 1.16
CA HIS A 127 -9.43 3.91 0.00
C HIS A 127 -8.30 4.78 -0.56
N PHE A 128 -8.45 5.17 -1.82
CA PHE A 128 -7.57 6.07 -2.54
C PHE A 128 -8.40 6.99 -3.41
N GLU A 129 -8.19 8.29 -3.24
CA GLU A 129 -8.94 9.35 -3.92
C GLU A 129 -8.04 10.08 -4.92
N ILE A 130 -8.57 10.33 -6.13
CA ILE A 130 -7.95 11.18 -7.14
C ILE A 130 -8.99 12.15 -7.71
N SER A 131 -8.60 13.42 -7.82
CA SER A 131 -9.44 14.47 -8.38
C SER A 131 -8.81 15.05 -9.65
N THR A 132 -9.63 15.40 -10.63
CA THR A 132 -9.19 16.15 -11.81
C THR A 132 -10.18 17.24 -12.18
N ILE A 133 -9.72 18.20 -12.96
CA ILE A 133 -10.53 19.27 -13.52
C ILE A 133 -10.46 19.19 -15.04
N LYS A 134 -11.61 19.05 -15.68
CA LYS A 134 -11.76 19.07 -17.15
C LYS A 134 -12.33 20.43 -17.58
N ILE A 135 -11.73 21.00 -18.62
CA ILE A 135 -12.27 22.17 -19.31
C ILE A 135 -13.27 21.67 -20.37
N ALA A 136 -14.46 22.24 -20.37
CA ALA A 136 -15.53 21.91 -21.31
C ALA A 136 -15.93 23.16 -22.11
N GLU A 137 -16.41 22.98 -23.34
CA GLU A 137 -16.97 24.10 -24.09
C GLU A 137 -18.20 24.65 -23.38
N LYS A 138 -18.33 25.98 -23.35
CA LYS A 138 -19.50 26.65 -22.81
C LYS A 138 -20.71 26.23 -23.62
N LEU A 139 -21.70 25.59 -22.99
CA LEU A 139 -22.93 25.21 -23.68
C LEU A 139 -23.60 26.48 -24.20
N LYS A 140 -23.51 26.69 -25.51
CA LYS A 140 -24.11 27.86 -26.15
C LYS A 140 -25.61 27.69 -26.03
N ASN A 141 -26.23 28.46 -25.13
CA ASN A 141 -27.68 28.49 -24.99
C ASN A 141 -28.25 28.88 -26.36
N SER A 142 -28.72 27.89 -27.11
CA SER A 142 -29.42 28.11 -28.37
C SER A 142 -30.76 28.69 -27.98
N GLY A 143 -30.84 30.02 -28.12
CA GLY A 143 -32.07 30.76 -27.91
C GLY A 143 -33.18 30.10 -28.73
N PHE A 144 -34.17 29.55 -28.03
CA PHE A 144 -35.51 29.51 -28.58
C PHE A 144 -36.09 30.91 -28.39
N GLU A 145 -36.24 31.61 -29.52
CA GLU A 145 -37.16 32.73 -29.72
C GLU A 145 -38.60 32.36 -29.30
#